data_AF-A0A2W5ZIJ7-F1
#
_entry.id   AF-A0A2W5ZIJ7-F1
#
_cell.length_a   1.000
_cell.length_b   1.000
_cell.length_c   1.000
_cell.angle_alpha   90.00
_cell.angle_beta   90.00
_cell.angle_gamma   90.00
#
_symmetry.space_group_name_H-M   'P 1'
#
loop_
_entity.id
_entity.type
_entity.pdbx_description
1 polymer ?
#
loop_
_entity_poly.entity_id
_entity_poly.type
_entity_poly.pdbx_seq_one_letter_code
_entity_poly.pdbx_strand_id
1 'polypeptide(L)'
;ERPALLFTYVFVVDAGLLSLIFGRDYFARLLTAAGGAVFVLLALWTQSHLTAHNLYAALAAYFIFAAVHSSAPLLMQRLGKPSPIWATHLFPAATLLLVLLPIFKLATASFLIWPLVLCVNVLALFAVIAAGTLAAMVIVLVLTLVALGAWLLQLPTTTLSGLDSALFLIGGFAVFFVAAAMWATRRFQPAAPAPAAFFDPAKLRIQLPALSASLPFALLIMAVLRLSLANPSPVFALALFLVVLLLGLTKIFAADLLAWVALVSTVLLEFAWHSAHFDKAHAALPLLWYLGFSALFTAFPFFFHRQFANRTLVWASSALAAPLHFFLVYDLVRSTHPNGMLGLLPAGFALPALLCLFLILRLTPGASPAKTAQLALFGGAALFFITLIFPIQFDRQWITLGWALEGAALCWLFRRVPHPGLRLTGVALIVIAFARLAFNPAVLSYYSRAATPIFNWYLYSYGIAAGCAFFAAKLLAPPRHRVLNFSAPPLLYALGTILVFLLLNIEIADYFSKPGAAALTFHFSGNFARDMSYSIAWAMFALALLIVGIRQRAVAVRWAGLALLALVILKLFLHDLSQLDQLYRIAAFIVVAVIAIIASFLYQRFLGAAETQPTS
;
A
#
# COMPACT_ATOMS: atom_id res chain seq x y z
N GLU A 1 -58.18 8.67 9.42
CA GLU A 1 -58.33 10.07 8.97
C GLU A 1 -58.14 10.17 7.46
N ARG A 2 -58.69 11.17 6.77
CA ARG A 2 -58.56 11.35 5.31
C ARG A 2 -57.46 12.40 5.02
N PRO A 3 -56.16 12.03 5.05
CA PRO A 3 -55.05 12.98 4.94
C PRO A 3 -55.06 13.78 3.64
N ALA A 4 -55.54 13.18 2.55
CA ALA A 4 -55.67 13.86 1.27
C ALA A 4 -56.53 15.13 1.37
N LEU A 5 -57.68 15.08 2.06
CA LEU A 5 -58.55 16.26 2.21
C LEU A 5 -57.88 17.38 3.00
N LEU A 6 -57.17 17.03 4.07
CA LEU A 6 -56.44 18.00 4.90
C LEU A 6 -55.33 18.67 4.09
N PHE A 7 -54.52 17.89 3.37
CA PHE A 7 -53.45 18.44 2.53
C PHE A 7 -54.01 19.28 1.38
N THR A 8 -55.09 18.85 0.72
CA THR A 8 -55.74 19.65 -0.31
C THR A 8 -56.21 20.99 0.25
N TYR A 9 -56.83 21.02 1.42
CA TYR A 9 -57.24 22.28 2.07
C TYR A 9 -56.02 23.19 2.35
N VAL A 10 -54.95 22.64 2.93
CA VAL A 10 -53.71 23.39 3.22
C VAL A 10 -53.12 23.98 1.94
N PHE A 11 -53.01 23.20 0.86
CA PHE A 11 -52.45 23.69 -0.41
C PHE A 11 -53.36 24.69 -1.13
N VAL A 12 -54.68 24.63 -0.96
CA VAL A 12 -55.59 25.67 -1.48
C VAL A 12 -55.39 27.00 -0.75
N VAL A 13 -55.25 26.96 0.58
CA VAL A 13 -54.94 28.16 1.37
C VAL A 13 -53.57 28.72 1.01
N ASP A 14 -52.56 27.85 0.88
CA ASP A 14 -51.20 28.24 0.49
C ASP A 14 -51.17 28.84 -0.93
N ALA A 15 -51.89 28.26 -1.89
CA ALA A 15 -52.01 28.82 -3.24
C ALA A 15 -52.66 30.22 -3.24
N GLY A 16 -53.70 30.43 -2.42
CA GLY A 16 -54.29 31.75 -2.23
C GLY A 16 -53.27 32.76 -1.68
N LEU A 17 -52.46 32.34 -0.70
CA LEU A 17 -51.46 33.20 -0.07
C LEU A 17 -50.28 33.50 -1.01
N LEU A 18 -49.82 32.51 -1.78
CA LEU A 18 -48.84 32.70 -2.85
C LEU A 18 -49.38 33.64 -3.94
N SER A 19 -50.65 33.56 -4.31
CA SER A 19 -51.23 34.49 -5.30
C SER A 19 -51.16 35.95 -4.85
N LEU A 20 -51.34 36.22 -3.55
CA LEU A 20 -51.18 37.55 -2.96
C LEU A 20 -49.72 38.02 -2.96
N ILE A 21 -48.78 37.11 -2.66
CA ILE A 21 -47.33 37.37 -2.71
C ILE A 21 -46.88 37.69 -4.14
N PHE A 22 -47.36 36.95 -5.13
CA PHE A 22 -47.10 37.25 -6.54
C PHE A 22 -47.81 38.52 -7.01
N GLY A 23 -48.96 38.86 -6.43
CA GLY A 23 -49.73 40.06 -6.77
C GLY A 23 -49.13 41.37 -6.25
N ARG A 24 -48.51 41.40 -5.06
CA ARG A 24 -47.98 42.63 -4.45
C ARG A 24 -46.62 42.46 -3.81
N ASP A 25 -45.68 43.32 -4.20
CA ASP A 25 -44.27 43.24 -3.76
C ASP A 25 -44.07 43.46 -2.26
N TYR A 26 -45.01 44.16 -1.59
CA TYR A 26 -45.04 44.31 -0.14
C TYR A 26 -45.04 42.96 0.61
N PHE A 27 -45.71 41.94 0.05
CA PHE A 27 -45.84 40.63 0.66
C PHE A 27 -44.69 39.66 0.34
N ALA A 28 -43.69 40.08 -0.44
CA ALA A 28 -42.56 39.22 -0.83
C ALA A 28 -41.83 38.54 0.34
N ARG A 29 -41.74 39.21 1.50
CA ARG A 29 -41.13 38.66 2.72
C ARG A 29 -41.97 37.55 3.37
N LEU A 30 -43.26 37.46 3.06
CA LEU A 30 -44.14 36.41 3.58
C LEU A 30 -43.90 35.05 2.90
N LEU A 31 -43.18 35.00 1.78
CA LEU A 31 -42.89 33.74 1.08
C LEU A 31 -42.22 32.70 1.99
N THR A 32 -41.24 33.13 2.79
CA THR A 32 -40.53 32.27 3.74
C THR A 32 -41.42 31.84 4.91
N ALA A 33 -42.26 32.74 5.41
CA ALA A 33 -43.19 32.46 6.49
C ALA A 33 -44.29 31.47 6.04
N ALA A 34 -44.83 31.66 4.84
CA ALA A 34 -45.84 30.79 4.23
C ALA A 34 -45.32 29.37 4.05
N GLY A 35 -44.19 29.21 3.34
CA GLY A 35 -43.59 27.89 3.15
C GLY A 35 -43.08 27.28 4.45
N GLY A 36 -42.61 28.10 5.41
CA GLY A 36 -42.25 27.64 6.75
C GLY A 36 -43.43 27.07 7.52
N ALA A 37 -44.60 27.73 7.47
CA ALA A 37 -45.82 27.26 8.11
C ALA A 37 -46.30 25.91 7.51
N VAL A 38 -46.29 25.79 6.18
CA VAL A 38 -46.64 24.53 5.50
C VAL A 38 -45.64 23.44 5.85
N PHE A 39 -44.33 23.73 5.88
CA PHE A 39 -43.30 22.79 6.32
C PHE A 39 -43.54 22.29 7.74
N VAL A 40 -43.78 23.19 8.71
CA VAL A 40 -44.01 22.82 10.11
C VAL A 40 -45.27 21.97 10.24
N LEU A 41 -46.36 22.33 9.56
CA LEU A 41 -47.59 21.56 9.56
C LEU A 41 -47.37 20.14 9.02
N LEU A 42 -46.70 20.03 7.87
CA LEU A 42 -46.37 18.73 7.28
C LEU A 42 -45.45 17.91 8.20
N ALA A 43 -44.43 18.52 8.80
CA ALA A 43 -43.51 17.86 9.72
C ALA A 43 -44.22 17.32 10.97
N LEU A 44 -45.05 18.14 11.62
CA LEU A 44 -45.82 17.77 12.81
C LEU A 44 -46.83 16.66 12.50
N TRP A 45 -47.54 16.77 11.38
CA TRP A 45 -48.47 15.73 10.93
C TRP A 45 -47.73 14.41 10.66
N THR A 46 -46.55 14.47 10.05
CA THR A 46 -45.73 13.29 9.76
C THR A 46 -45.33 12.58 11.06
N GLN A 47 -44.84 13.34 12.03
CA GLN A 47 -44.40 12.82 13.31
C GLN A 47 -45.55 12.14 14.07
N SER A 48 -46.77 12.68 14.01
CA SER A 48 -47.92 12.19 14.76
C SER A 48 -48.72 11.11 14.03
N HIS A 49 -49.01 11.27 12.74
CA HIS A 49 -50.05 10.49 12.02
C HIS A 49 -49.51 9.63 10.86
N LEU A 50 -48.23 9.72 10.50
CA LEU A 50 -47.67 8.89 9.43
C LEU A 50 -47.72 7.40 9.78
N THR A 51 -48.33 6.62 8.90
CA THR A 51 -48.41 5.14 8.90
C THR A 51 -48.22 4.63 7.46
N ALA A 52 -47.99 3.32 7.28
CA ALA A 52 -47.80 2.72 5.96
C ALA A 52 -49.00 2.96 5.01
N HIS A 53 -50.23 3.00 5.54
CA HIS A 53 -51.45 3.22 4.74
C HIS A 53 -51.53 4.64 4.16
N ASN A 54 -51.04 5.64 4.89
CA ASN A 54 -51.13 7.05 4.52
C ASN A 54 -49.85 7.59 3.85
N LEU A 55 -48.85 6.73 3.63
CA LEU A 55 -47.54 7.12 3.11
C LEU A 55 -47.64 7.80 1.74
N TYR A 56 -48.44 7.27 0.81
CA TYR A 56 -48.57 7.87 -0.53
C TYR A 56 -49.17 9.27 -0.51
N ALA A 57 -50.16 9.52 0.36
CA ALA A 57 -50.73 10.85 0.53
C ALA A 57 -49.71 11.84 1.10
N ALA A 58 -48.88 11.39 2.05
CA ALA A 58 -47.80 12.19 2.61
C ALA A 58 -46.71 12.51 1.56
N LEU A 59 -46.27 11.50 0.80
CA LEU A 59 -45.28 11.67 -0.26
C LEU A 59 -45.78 12.62 -1.37
N ALA A 60 -47.05 12.51 -1.76
CA ALA A 60 -47.67 13.44 -2.71
C ALA A 60 -47.68 14.88 -2.16
N ALA A 61 -48.04 15.07 -0.89
CA ALA A 61 -48.01 16.38 -0.25
C ALA A 61 -46.59 16.96 -0.19
N TYR A 62 -45.58 16.18 0.18
CA TYR A 62 -44.18 16.64 0.18
C TYR A 62 -43.72 17.01 -1.23
N PHE A 63 -44.14 16.27 -2.26
CA PHE A 63 -43.79 16.58 -3.64
C PHE A 63 -44.43 17.91 -4.11
N ILE A 64 -45.71 18.14 -3.79
CA ILE A 64 -46.38 19.40 -4.10
C ILE A 64 -45.68 20.55 -3.39
N PHE A 65 -45.38 20.39 -2.09
CA PHE A 65 -44.61 21.37 -1.32
C PHE A 65 -43.25 21.67 -1.98
N ALA A 66 -42.52 20.62 -2.38
CA ALA A 66 -41.23 20.74 -3.07
C ALA A 66 -41.36 21.60 -4.34
N ALA A 67 -42.28 21.20 -5.22
CA ALA A 67 -42.48 21.80 -6.52
C ALA A 67 -42.90 23.26 -6.40
N VAL A 68 -43.85 23.57 -5.51
CA VAL A 68 -44.38 24.92 -5.32
C VAL A 68 -43.33 25.83 -4.67
N HIS A 69 -42.80 25.48 -3.51
CA HIS A 69 -41.95 26.41 -2.75
C HIS A 69 -40.50 26.46 -3.24
N SER A 70 -39.99 25.45 -3.96
CA SER A 70 -38.67 25.56 -4.58
C SER A 70 -38.70 26.31 -5.91
N SER A 71 -39.83 26.30 -6.63
CA SER A 71 -39.99 27.06 -7.88
C SER A 71 -40.42 28.51 -7.67
N ALA A 72 -41.20 28.81 -6.61
CA ALA A 72 -41.72 30.15 -6.36
C ALA A 72 -40.64 31.25 -6.23
N PRO A 73 -39.55 31.08 -5.45
CA PRO A 73 -38.46 32.06 -5.40
C PRO A 73 -37.81 32.30 -6.76
N LEU A 74 -37.65 31.25 -7.57
CA LEU A 74 -37.06 31.33 -8.91
C LEU A 74 -37.97 32.09 -9.88
N LEU A 75 -39.28 31.84 -9.81
CA LEU A 75 -40.27 32.55 -10.60
C LEU A 75 -40.29 34.04 -10.24
N MET A 76 -40.24 34.37 -8.96
CA MET A 76 -40.15 35.76 -8.49
C MET A 76 -38.89 36.46 -9.00
N GLN A 77 -37.72 35.79 -8.96
CA GLN A 77 -36.48 36.34 -9.52
C GLN A 77 -36.58 36.60 -11.03
N ARG A 78 -37.17 35.66 -11.79
CA ARG A 78 -37.38 35.84 -13.24
C ARG A 78 -38.37 36.97 -13.57
N LEU A 79 -39.35 37.20 -12.70
CA LEU A 79 -40.33 38.28 -12.83
C LEU A 79 -39.82 39.62 -12.30
N GLY A 80 -38.55 39.71 -11.87
CA GLY A 80 -37.96 40.95 -11.33
C GLY A 80 -38.50 41.36 -9.96
N LYS A 81 -39.19 40.46 -9.25
CA LYS A 81 -39.78 40.74 -7.95
C LYS A 81 -38.77 40.55 -6.81
N PRO A 82 -38.87 41.33 -5.72
CA PRO A 82 -38.03 41.13 -4.55
C PRO A 82 -38.23 39.73 -4.00
N SER A 83 -37.16 38.97 -3.82
CA SER A 83 -37.19 37.67 -3.16
C SER A 83 -35.95 37.49 -2.28
N PRO A 84 -36.08 36.87 -1.10
CA PRO A 84 -34.92 36.55 -0.28
C PRO A 84 -34.06 35.50 -1.01
N ILE A 85 -32.81 35.86 -1.34
CA ILE A 85 -31.86 34.99 -2.07
C ILE A 85 -31.75 33.59 -1.44
N TRP A 86 -31.89 33.51 -0.12
CA TRP A 86 -31.68 32.36 0.72
C TRP A 86 -32.89 31.41 0.68
N ALA A 87 -34.07 31.89 0.28
CA ALA A 87 -35.25 31.05 0.06
C ALA A 87 -35.06 30.04 -1.08
N THR A 88 -34.25 30.36 -2.08
CA THR A 88 -33.88 29.44 -3.17
C THR A 88 -33.10 28.21 -2.68
N HIS A 89 -32.44 28.33 -1.52
CA HIS A 89 -31.67 27.27 -0.89
C HIS A 89 -32.45 26.55 0.21
N LEU A 90 -33.26 27.29 0.95
CA LEU A 90 -34.00 26.81 2.12
C LEU A 90 -35.03 25.75 1.74
N PHE A 91 -35.87 25.99 0.73
CA PHE A 91 -37.01 25.12 0.43
C PHE A 91 -36.65 23.74 -0.15
N PRO A 92 -35.65 23.61 -1.05
CA PRO A 92 -35.16 22.30 -1.44
C PRO A 92 -34.60 21.50 -0.24
N ALA A 93 -33.84 22.14 0.64
CA ALA A 93 -33.30 21.52 1.84
C ALA A 93 -34.40 21.13 2.84
N ALA A 94 -35.37 22.00 3.07
CA ALA A 94 -36.53 21.75 3.92
C ALA A 94 -37.38 20.58 3.39
N THR A 95 -37.57 20.49 2.08
CA THR A 95 -38.25 19.35 1.47
C THR A 95 -37.50 18.05 1.73
N LEU A 96 -36.18 18.04 1.57
CA LEU A 96 -35.36 16.86 1.85
C LEU A 96 -35.46 16.45 3.32
N LEU A 97 -35.50 17.41 4.26
CA LEU A 97 -35.77 17.18 5.67
C LEU A 97 -37.17 16.59 5.95
N LEU A 98 -38.21 17.02 5.22
CA LEU A 98 -39.54 16.42 5.34
C LEU A 98 -39.53 14.95 4.89
N VAL A 99 -38.88 14.67 3.77
CA VAL A 99 -38.82 13.33 3.18
C VAL A 99 -37.94 12.37 4.03
N LEU A 100 -37.06 12.91 4.88
CA LEU A 100 -36.28 12.16 5.86
C LEU A 100 -37.11 11.61 7.03
N LEU A 101 -38.14 12.33 7.49
CA LEU A 101 -38.94 11.93 8.67
C LEU A 101 -39.60 10.55 8.50
N PRO A 102 -40.21 10.19 7.35
CA PRO A 102 -40.72 8.85 7.10
C PRO A 102 -39.69 7.73 7.24
N ILE A 103 -38.43 7.99 6.84
CA ILE A 103 -37.35 6.98 6.89
C ILE A 103 -37.10 6.54 8.34
N PHE A 104 -37.18 7.45 9.31
CA PHE A 104 -36.99 7.11 10.72
C PHE A 104 -38.19 6.45 11.38
N LYS A 105 -39.39 6.58 10.79
CA LYS A 105 -40.65 6.11 11.39
C LYS A 105 -41.14 4.79 10.79
N LEU A 106 -40.84 4.52 9.52
CA LEU A 106 -41.35 3.37 8.76
C LEU A 106 -40.20 2.55 8.16
N ALA A 107 -39.64 1.63 8.94
CA ALA A 107 -38.50 0.79 8.53
C ALA A 107 -38.81 -0.12 7.31
N THR A 108 -40.06 -0.54 7.11
CA THR A 108 -40.45 -1.54 6.10
C THR A 108 -40.88 -0.96 4.74
N ALA A 109 -41.26 0.32 4.66
CA ALA A 109 -41.76 0.96 3.44
C ALA A 109 -40.71 1.84 2.71
N SER A 110 -39.43 1.70 3.09
CA SER A 110 -38.33 2.62 2.78
C SER A 110 -38.04 2.82 1.29
N PHE A 111 -38.13 1.77 0.46
CA PHE A 111 -37.70 1.86 -0.95
C PHE A 111 -38.49 2.91 -1.75
N LEU A 112 -39.79 3.07 -1.46
CA LEU A 112 -40.69 3.98 -2.18
C LEU A 112 -40.43 5.47 -1.92
N ILE A 113 -39.65 5.79 -0.88
CA ILE A 113 -39.30 7.17 -0.52
C ILE A 113 -38.22 7.72 -1.46
N TRP A 114 -37.33 6.85 -1.95
CA TRP A 114 -36.14 7.26 -2.71
C TRP A 114 -36.41 7.86 -4.11
N PRO A 115 -37.41 7.41 -4.89
CA PRO A 115 -37.81 8.11 -6.11
C PRO A 115 -38.20 9.57 -5.86
N LEU A 116 -38.91 9.84 -4.75
CA LEU A 116 -39.24 11.21 -4.37
C LEU A 116 -37.99 12.01 -4.00
N VAL A 117 -37.06 11.42 -3.22
CA VAL A 117 -35.77 12.05 -2.91
C VAL A 117 -35.02 12.40 -4.19
N LEU A 118 -35.01 11.52 -5.20
CA LEU A 118 -34.40 11.79 -6.49
C LEU A 118 -35.10 12.95 -7.23
N CYS A 119 -36.43 12.99 -7.25
CA CYS A 119 -37.18 14.11 -7.82
C CYS A 119 -36.86 15.45 -7.14
N VAL A 120 -36.76 15.47 -5.81
CA VAL A 120 -36.38 16.66 -5.03
C VAL A 120 -34.94 17.08 -5.35
N ASN A 121 -34.03 16.12 -5.51
CA ASN A 121 -32.65 16.36 -5.94
C ASN A 121 -32.58 16.97 -7.35
N VAL A 122 -33.40 16.49 -8.30
CA VAL A 122 -33.51 17.06 -9.65
C VAL A 122 -34.06 18.49 -9.59
N LEU A 123 -35.09 18.74 -8.79
CA LEU A 123 -35.66 20.07 -8.60
C LEU A 123 -34.64 21.05 -7.99
N ALA A 124 -33.86 20.59 -7.01
CA ALA A 124 -32.76 21.35 -6.43
C ALA A 124 -31.68 21.67 -7.46
N LEU A 125 -31.34 20.72 -8.34
CA LEU A 125 -30.41 20.95 -9.44
C LEU A 125 -30.93 22.04 -10.38
N PHE A 126 -32.24 22.03 -10.70
CA PHE A 126 -32.86 23.10 -11.47
C PHE A 126 -32.77 24.46 -10.77
N ALA A 127 -33.00 24.49 -9.46
CA ALA A 127 -32.88 25.70 -8.67
C ALA A 127 -31.44 26.26 -8.68
N VAL A 128 -30.43 25.39 -8.56
CA VAL A 128 -29.01 25.77 -8.64
C VAL A 128 -28.69 26.45 -9.98
N ILE A 129 -29.15 25.90 -11.11
CA ILE A 129 -28.94 26.50 -12.44
C ILE A 129 -29.52 27.91 -12.49
N ALA A 130 -30.75 28.06 -11.99
CA ALA A 130 -31.49 29.31 -12.09
C ALA A 130 -30.97 30.37 -11.11
N ALA A 131 -30.47 29.97 -9.93
CA ALA A 131 -29.97 30.87 -8.90
C ALA A 131 -28.49 31.24 -9.04
N GLY A 132 -27.69 30.55 -9.86
CA GLY A 132 -26.29 30.91 -10.07
C GLY A 132 -25.31 30.37 -9.03
N THR A 133 -25.74 29.53 -8.08
CA THR A 133 -25.02 29.27 -6.83
C THR A 133 -24.84 27.77 -6.55
N LEU A 134 -23.58 27.32 -6.41
CA LEU A 134 -23.23 25.91 -6.15
C LEU A 134 -23.61 25.42 -4.73
N ALA A 135 -23.90 26.33 -3.79
CA ALA A 135 -24.15 26.01 -2.38
C ALA A 135 -25.36 25.08 -2.16
N ALA A 136 -26.48 25.31 -2.87
CA ALA A 136 -27.66 24.45 -2.75
C ALA A 136 -27.38 23.00 -3.16
N MET A 137 -26.55 22.81 -4.19
CA MET A 137 -26.20 21.48 -4.68
C MET A 137 -25.43 20.69 -3.62
N VAL A 138 -24.50 21.35 -2.93
CA VAL A 138 -23.72 20.74 -1.83
C VAL A 138 -24.63 20.39 -0.66
N ILE A 139 -25.53 21.30 -0.26
CA ILE A 139 -26.47 21.05 0.84
C ILE A 139 -27.34 19.82 0.54
N VAL A 140 -27.89 19.74 -0.67
CA VAL A 140 -28.80 18.67 -1.09
C VAL A 140 -28.07 17.34 -1.25
N LEU A 141 -26.84 17.36 -1.77
CA LEU A 141 -25.93 16.22 -1.78
C LEU A 141 -25.68 15.70 -0.36
N VAL A 142 -25.22 16.56 0.55
CA VAL A 142 -24.91 16.20 1.94
C VAL A 142 -26.14 15.66 2.67
N LEU A 143 -27.30 16.30 2.53
CA LEU A 143 -28.54 15.83 3.14
C LEU A 143 -28.96 14.46 2.61
N THR A 144 -28.83 14.21 1.30
CA THR A 144 -29.16 12.91 0.70
C THR A 144 -28.20 11.81 1.17
N LEU A 145 -26.93 12.15 1.42
CA LEU A 145 -25.96 11.21 1.98
C LEU A 145 -26.23 10.93 3.45
N VAL A 146 -26.58 11.95 4.24
CA VAL A 146 -27.02 11.77 5.63
C VAL A 146 -28.28 10.91 5.66
N ALA A 147 -29.20 11.07 4.71
CA ALA A 147 -30.37 10.22 4.54
C ALA A 147 -30.01 8.76 4.31
N LEU A 148 -29.18 8.50 3.30
CA LEU A 148 -28.72 7.15 2.96
C LEU A 148 -27.98 6.53 4.14
N GLY A 149 -27.14 7.31 4.82
CA GLY A 149 -26.42 6.85 5.99
C GLY A 149 -27.33 6.53 7.17
N ALA A 150 -28.28 7.40 7.49
CA ALA A 150 -29.25 7.16 8.55
C ALA A 150 -30.13 5.95 8.27
N TRP A 151 -30.53 5.74 7.02
CA TRP A 151 -31.26 4.53 6.63
C TRP A 151 -30.38 3.28 6.72
N LEU A 152 -29.12 3.37 6.29
CA LEU A 152 -28.14 2.30 6.46
C LEU A 152 -27.95 1.94 7.94
N LEU A 153 -28.08 2.91 8.86
CA LEU A 153 -28.04 2.70 10.31
C LEU A 153 -29.26 1.96 10.88
N GLN A 154 -30.33 1.75 10.11
CA GLN A 154 -31.52 1.03 10.53
C GLN A 154 -31.56 -0.44 10.05
N LEU A 155 -30.76 -0.80 9.05
CA LEU A 155 -30.78 -2.17 8.52
C LEU A 155 -30.41 -3.20 9.59
N PRO A 156 -30.99 -4.41 9.61
CA PRO A 156 -30.55 -5.46 10.54
C PRO A 156 -29.08 -5.82 10.30
N THR A 157 -28.29 -5.92 11.37
CA THR A 157 -26.84 -6.19 11.26
C THR A 157 -26.50 -7.64 10.90
N THR A 158 -27.42 -8.58 11.13
CA THR A 158 -27.19 -10.03 11.03
C THR A 158 -27.83 -10.70 9.81
N THR A 159 -29.00 -10.24 9.34
CA THR A 159 -29.74 -10.92 8.26
C THR A 159 -29.42 -10.39 6.86
N LEU A 160 -28.56 -9.36 6.74
CA LEU A 160 -28.19 -8.66 5.49
C LEU A 160 -29.38 -8.27 4.59
N SER A 161 -30.60 -8.27 5.15
CA SER A 161 -31.84 -7.99 4.43
C SER A 161 -31.87 -6.51 4.04
N GLY A 162 -32.01 -6.24 2.74
CA GLY A 162 -32.01 -4.88 2.18
C GLY A 162 -30.63 -4.31 1.80
N LEU A 163 -29.54 -5.09 1.94
CA LEU A 163 -28.21 -4.68 1.47
C LEU A 163 -28.20 -4.41 -0.05
N ASP A 164 -28.83 -5.28 -0.83
CA ASP A 164 -28.99 -5.17 -2.27
C ASP A 164 -29.65 -3.85 -2.69
N SER A 165 -30.76 -3.51 -2.01
CA SER A 165 -31.48 -2.26 -2.19
C SER A 165 -30.62 -1.07 -1.79
N ALA A 166 -29.85 -1.18 -0.71
CA ALA A 166 -28.93 -0.13 -0.27
C ALA A 166 -27.79 0.12 -1.26
N LEU A 167 -27.16 -0.94 -1.75
CA LEU A 167 -26.11 -0.85 -2.76
C LEU A 167 -26.66 -0.26 -4.07
N PHE A 168 -27.84 -0.68 -4.51
CA PHE A 168 -28.50 -0.11 -5.68
C PHE A 168 -28.74 1.40 -5.54
N LEU A 169 -29.26 1.84 -4.38
CA LEU A 169 -29.51 3.25 -4.10
C LEU A 169 -28.20 4.05 -4.01
N ILE A 170 -27.19 3.55 -3.31
CA ILE A 170 -25.87 4.19 -3.24
C ILE A 170 -25.29 4.36 -4.65
N GLY A 171 -25.34 3.32 -5.48
CA GLY A 171 -24.87 3.38 -6.87
C GLY A 171 -25.66 4.36 -7.72
N GLY A 172 -27.00 4.33 -7.66
CA GLY A 172 -27.86 5.22 -8.42
C GLY A 172 -27.67 6.70 -8.05
N PHE A 173 -27.65 7.03 -6.76
CA PHE A 173 -27.39 8.39 -6.29
C PHE A 173 -25.95 8.83 -6.59
N ALA A 174 -24.95 7.94 -6.50
CA ALA A 174 -23.58 8.25 -6.88
C ALA A 174 -23.48 8.70 -8.34
N VAL A 175 -24.07 7.95 -9.27
CA VAL A 175 -24.09 8.30 -10.70
C VAL A 175 -24.75 9.66 -10.89
N PHE A 176 -25.92 9.88 -10.28
CA PHE A 176 -26.65 11.14 -10.36
C PHE A 176 -25.80 12.32 -9.86
N PHE A 177 -25.21 12.22 -8.67
CA PHE A 177 -24.47 13.33 -8.07
C PHE A 177 -23.14 13.62 -8.77
N VAL A 178 -22.41 12.60 -9.19
CA VAL A 178 -21.18 12.78 -9.97
C VAL A 178 -21.50 13.43 -11.31
N ALA A 179 -22.56 12.98 -12.01
CA ALA A 179 -23.01 13.60 -13.25
C ALA A 179 -23.46 15.06 -13.04
N ALA A 180 -24.26 15.32 -12.00
CA ALA A 180 -24.73 16.66 -11.64
C ALA A 180 -23.55 17.60 -11.32
N ALA A 181 -22.56 17.13 -10.56
CA ALA A 181 -21.36 17.91 -10.23
C ALA A 181 -20.50 18.22 -11.46
N MET A 182 -20.26 17.23 -12.31
CA MET A 182 -19.51 17.42 -13.56
C MET A 182 -20.23 18.37 -14.52
N TRP A 183 -21.55 18.32 -14.55
CA TRP A 183 -22.34 19.20 -15.38
C TRP A 183 -22.41 20.63 -14.85
N ALA A 184 -22.64 20.81 -13.54
CA ALA A 184 -22.69 22.11 -12.88
C ALA A 184 -21.36 22.87 -13.03
N THR A 185 -20.23 22.19 -12.80
CA THR A 185 -18.89 22.79 -12.93
C THR A 185 -18.58 23.33 -14.32
N ARG A 186 -19.19 22.77 -15.38
CA ARG A 186 -19.06 23.26 -16.77
C ARG A 186 -19.94 24.47 -17.06
N ARG A 187 -21.11 24.56 -16.44
CA ARG A 187 -22.10 25.61 -16.74
C ARG A 187 -21.81 26.93 -16.02
N PHE A 188 -21.20 26.89 -14.84
CA PHE A 188 -20.86 28.10 -14.09
C PHE A 188 -19.47 28.64 -14.47
N GLN A 189 -19.44 29.75 -15.20
CA GLN A 189 -18.24 30.57 -15.39
C GLN A 189 -17.97 31.42 -14.14
N PRO A 190 -16.71 31.73 -13.79
CA PRO A 190 -16.40 32.49 -12.58
C PRO A 190 -17.00 33.90 -12.68
N ALA A 191 -17.86 34.27 -11.73
CA ALA A 191 -18.02 35.68 -11.40
C ALA A 191 -16.73 36.17 -10.72
N ALA A 192 -16.39 37.45 -10.90
CA ALA A 192 -15.17 38.07 -10.37
C ALA A 192 -14.87 37.65 -8.92
N PRO A 193 -13.60 37.50 -8.53
CA PRO A 193 -13.22 37.05 -7.20
C PRO A 193 -13.84 37.95 -6.14
N ALA A 194 -14.84 37.44 -5.43
CA ALA A 194 -15.41 38.12 -4.27
C ALA A 194 -14.40 38.05 -3.11
N PRO A 195 -14.09 39.16 -2.44
CA PRO A 195 -13.12 39.16 -1.36
C PRO A 195 -13.66 38.37 -0.16
N ALA A 196 -12.82 37.46 0.34
CA ALA A 196 -12.91 36.83 1.67
C ALA A 196 -14.25 36.18 2.06
N ALA A 197 -14.74 35.22 1.26
CA ALA A 197 -15.71 34.24 1.74
C ALA A 197 -15.00 33.04 2.41
N PHE A 198 -15.57 32.49 3.48
CA PHE A 198 -15.08 31.31 4.21
C PHE A 198 -14.88 30.08 3.30
N PHE A 199 -15.57 30.06 2.16
CA PHE A 199 -15.38 29.12 1.06
C PHE A 199 -14.99 29.89 -0.20
N ASP A 200 -13.78 29.66 -0.70
CA ASP A 200 -13.33 30.16 -2.00
C ASP A 200 -14.13 29.45 -3.12
N PRO A 201 -15.04 30.14 -3.83
CA PRO A 201 -15.94 29.52 -4.79
C PRO A 201 -15.18 28.94 -6.00
N ALA A 202 -13.99 29.47 -6.32
CA ALA A 202 -13.15 28.94 -7.38
C ALA A 202 -12.53 27.59 -7.00
N LYS A 203 -12.06 27.44 -5.76
CA LYS A 203 -11.54 26.17 -5.23
C LYS A 203 -12.65 25.13 -5.08
N LEU A 204 -13.83 25.55 -4.60
CA LEU A 204 -14.97 24.67 -4.43
C LEU A 204 -15.42 24.05 -5.77
N ARG A 205 -15.39 24.81 -6.87
CA ARG A 205 -15.73 24.30 -8.22
C ARG A 205 -14.79 23.18 -8.67
N ILE A 206 -13.49 23.28 -8.39
CA ILE A 206 -12.49 22.27 -8.78
C ILE A 206 -12.66 21.00 -7.93
N GLN A 207 -13.01 21.15 -6.66
CA GLN A 207 -13.13 20.04 -5.71
C GLN A 207 -14.51 19.38 -5.69
N LEU A 208 -15.57 20.04 -6.18
CA LEU A 208 -16.94 19.55 -6.09
C LEU A 208 -17.15 18.16 -6.74
N PRO A 209 -16.63 17.85 -7.93
CA PRO A 209 -16.75 16.50 -8.49
C PRO A 209 -15.99 15.46 -7.69
N ALA A 210 -14.81 15.82 -7.16
CA ALA A 210 -14.01 14.95 -6.31
C ALA A 210 -14.71 14.64 -4.98
N LEU A 211 -15.32 15.64 -4.34
CA LEU A 211 -16.14 15.46 -3.14
C LEU A 211 -17.37 14.61 -3.43
N SER A 212 -18.08 14.88 -4.53
CA SER A 212 -19.26 14.10 -4.91
C SER A 212 -18.91 12.63 -5.21
N ALA A 213 -17.71 12.40 -5.75
CA ALA A 213 -17.19 11.07 -6.06
C ALA A 213 -16.74 10.28 -4.82
N SER A 214 -16.26 10.92 -3.77
CA SER A 214 -15.76 10.24 -2.56
C SER A 214 -16.87 9.82 -1.60
N LEU A 215 -17.99 10.54 -1.58
CA LEU A 215 -19.08 10.33 -0.62
C LEU A 215 -19.78 8.95 -0.75
N PRO A 216 -20.04 8.41 -1.96
CA PRO A 216 -20.53 7.04 -2.10
C PRO A 216 -19.60 6.00 -1.46
N PHE A 217 -18.28 6.17 -1.58
CA PHE A 217 -17.33 5.28 -0.91
C PHE A 217 -17.36 5.43 0.61
N ALA A 218 -17.60 6.64 1.14
CA ALA A 218 -17.80 6.83 2.57
C ALA A 218 -19.03 6.05 3.08
N LEU A 219 -20.12 6.01 2.31
CA LEU A 219 -21.27 5.18 2.63
C LEU A 219 -20.96 3.68 2.53
N LEU A 220 -20.15 3.25 1.57
CA LEU A 220 -19.70 1.85 1.47
C LEU A 220 -18.79 1.46 2.65
N ILE A 221 -17.88 2.34 3.05
CA ILE A 221 -17.05 2.15 4.25
C ILE A 221 -17.95 2.02 5.48
N MET A 222 -18.95 2.88 5.61
CA MET A 222 -19.92 2.78 6.71
C MET A 222 -20.73 1.48 6.67
N ALA A 223 -21.12 1.01 5.48
CA ALA A 223 -21.82 -0.27 5.31
C ALA A 223 -20.96 -1.43 5.82
N VAL A 224 -19.70 -1.45 5.42
CA VAL A 224 -18.70 -2.44 5.83
C VAL A 224 -18.42 -2.41 7.32
N LEU A 225 -18.25 -1.25 7.93
CA LEU A 225 -17.95 -1.18 9.37
C LEU A 225 -19.15 -1.55 10.25
N ARG A 226 -20.38 -1.45 9.72
CA ARG A 226 -21.60 -1.68 10.48
C ARG A 226 -22.18 -3.09 10.31
N LEU A 227 -22.23 -3.59 9.08
CA LEU A 227 -22.89 -4.85 8.72
C LEU A 227 -21.88 -5.98 8.76
N SER A 228 -22.25 -7.18 9.23
CA SER A 228 -21.33 -8.33 9.25
C SER A 228 -21.17 -8.92 7.84
N LEU A 229 -20.29 -8.32 7.03
CA LEU A 229 -20.12 -8.66 5.62
C LEU A 229 -18.95 -9.63 5.40
N ALA A 230 -19.17 -10.91 5.67
CA ALA A 230 -18.15 -11.95 5.45
C ALA A 230 -17.70 -12.07 3.98
N ASN A 231 -18.61 -11.84 3.03
CA ASN A 231 -18.28 -11.79 1.60
C ASN A 231 -18.13 -10.33 1.13
N PRO A 232 -16.94 -9.89 0.69
CA PRO A 232 -16.73 -8.52 0.25
C PRO A 232 -17.35 -8.19 -1.11
N SER A 233 -17.66 -9.21 -1.91
CA SER A 233 -17.95 -9.07 -3.34
C SER A 233 -19.09 -8.10 -3.69
N PRO A 234 -20.23 -8.04 -2.96
CA PRO A 234 -21.29 -7.10 -3.28
C PRO A 234 -20.83 -5.63 -3.18
N VAL A 235 -20.09 -5.31 -2.12
CA VAL A 235 -19.58 -3.96 -1.88
C VAL A 235 -18.43 -3.64 -2.84
N PHE A 236 -17.52 -4.58 -3.05
CA PHE A 236 -16.38 -4.39 -3.95
C PHE A 236 -16.79 -4.35 -5.42
N ALA A 237 -17.85 -5.04 -5.83
CA ALA A 237 -18.41 -4.93 -7.18
C ALA A 237 -19.01 -3.54 -7.42
N LEU A 238 -19.72 -2.97 -6.45
CA LEU A 238 -20.20 -1.59 -6.55
C LEU A 238 -19.04 -0.59 -6.54
N ALA A 239 -18.02 -0.81 -5.71
CA ALA A 239 -16.80 0.00 -5.72
C ALA A 239 -16.10 -0.06 -7.08
N LEU A 240 -16.01 -1.24 -7.70
CA LEU A 240 -15.47 -1.43 -9.05
C LEU A 240 -16.27 -0.65 -10.09
N PHE A 241 -17.60 -0.70 -10.03
CA PHE A 241 -18.47 0.10 -10.89
C PHE A 241 -18.19 1.60 -10.74
N LEU A 242 -18.09 2.09 -9.50
CA LEU A 242 -17.76 3.49 -9.21
C LEU A 242 -16.36 3.86 -9.70
N VAL A 243 -15.36 3.00 -9.51
CA VAL A 243 -14.00 3.21 -10.03
C VAL A 243 -14.01 3.31 -11.55
N VAL A 244 -14.67 2.39 -12.25
CA VAL A 244 -14.78 2.42 -13.71
C VAL A 244 -15.48 3.71 -14.18
N LEU A 245 -16.54 4.13 -13.51
CA LEU A 245 -17.20 5.41 -13.76
C LEU A 245 -16.22 6.58 -13.59
N LEU A 246 -15.51 6.66 -12.47
CA LEU A 246 -14.60 7.77 -12.17
C LEU A 246 -13.41 7.81 -13.13
N LEU A 247 -12.80 6.67 -13.46
CA LEU A 247 -11.73 6.57 -14.45
C LEU A 247 -12.23 6.91 -15.86
N GLY A 248 -13.45 6.49 -16.21
CA GLY A 248 -14.12 6.89 -17.45
C GLY A 248 -14.33 8.40 -17.53
N LEU A 249 -14.72 9.03 -16.42
CA LEU A 249 -14.86 10.49 -16.33
C LEU A 249 -13.51 11.21 -16.36
N THR A 250 -12.46 10.67 -15.72
CA THR A 250 -11.09 11.18 -15.87
C THR A 250 -10.69 11.23 -17.33
N LYS A 251 -11.02 10.18 -18.10
CA LYS A 251 -10.77 10.12 -19.54
C LYS A 251 -11.61 11.14 -20.32
N ILE A 252 -12.93 11.17 -20.13
CA ILE A 252 -13.83 12.01 -20.95
C ILE A 252 -13.64 13.51 -20.65
N PHE A 253 -13.38 13.86 -19.38
CA PHE A 253 -13.36 15.23 -18.90
C PHE A 253 -11.96 15.76 -18.57
N ALA A 254 -10.91 14.94 -18.72
CA ALA A 254 -9.52 15.27 -18.35
C ALA A 254 -9.37 15.76 -16.89
N ALA A 255 -10.19 15.19 -16.00
CA ALA A 255 -10.23 15.49 -14.58
C ALA A 255 -9.30 14.54 -13.80
N ASP A 256 -8.02 14.88 -13.73
CA ASP A 256 -6.97 14.01 -13.20
C ASP A 256 -7.15 13.66 -11.72
N LEU A 257 -7.78 14.55 -10.93
CA LEU A 257 -8.05 14.35 -9.51
C LEU A 257 -9.01 13.17 -9.26
N LEU A 258 -9.90 12.86 -10.19
CA LEU A 258 -10.88 11.77 -10.02
C LEU A 258 -10.21 10.39 -9.97
N ALA A 259 -9.10 10.18 -10.69
CA ALA A 259 -8.35 8.93 -10.64
C ALA A 259 -7.71 8.72 -9.25
N TRP A 260 -7.23 9.79 -8.63
CA TRP A 260 -6.72 9.78 -7.27
C TRP A 260 -7.79 9.53 -6.23
N VAL A 261 -8.94 10.20 -6.34
CA VAL A 261 -10.08 9.98 -5.44
C VAL A 261 -10.53 8.53 -5.53
N ALA A 262 -10.67 7.99 -6.75
CA ALA A 262 -11.03 6.60 -6.96
C ALA A 262 -10.05 5.65 -6.26
N LEU A 263 -8.74 5.85 -6.43
CA LEU A 263 -7.72 5.02 -5.80
C LEU A 263 -7.78 5.07 -4.28
N VAL A 264 -7.73 6.29 -3.70
CA VAL A 264 -7.69 6.47 -2.24
C VAL A 264 -8.97 5.93 -1.60
N SER A 265 -10.13 6.24 -2.18
CA SER A 265 -11.41 5.75 -1.67
C SER A 265 -11.55 4.23 -1.75
N THR A 266 -10.99 3.60 -2.79
CA THR A 266 -10.99 2.13 -2.91
C THR A 266 -10.08 1.50 -1.85
N VAL A 267 -8.85 1.98 -1.70
CA VAL A 267 -7.91 1.45 -0.69
C VAL A 267 -8.47 1.61 0.72
N LEU A 268 -9.09 2.76 1.04
CA LEU A 268 -9.72 2.97 2.34
C LEU A 268 -10.90 2.01 2.58
N LEU A 269 -11.71 1.74 1.55
CA LEU A 269 -12.80 0.77 1.62
C LEU A 269 -12.29 -0.65 1.85
N GLU A 270 -11.26 -1.06 1.11
CA GLU A 270 -10.65 -2.36 1.27
C GLU A 270 -9.98 -2.53 2.65
N PHE A 271 -9.31 -1.50 3.14
CA PHE A 271 -8.72 -1.48 4.48
C PHE A 271 -9.78 -1.57 5.58
N ALA A 272 -10.87 -0.80 5.46
CA ALA A 272 -11.99 -0.88 6.37
C ALA A 272 -12.57 -2.31 6.41
N TRP A 273 -12.78 -2.93 5.25
CA TRP A 273 -13.27 -4.32 5.20
C TRP A 273 -12.27 -5.31 5.77
N HIS A 274 -11.00 -5.20 5.39
CA HIS A 274 -9.94 -6.09 5.86
C HIS A 274 -9.82 -6.05 7.38
N SER A 275 -9.76 -4.85 7.97
CA SER A 275 -9.64 -4.68 9.41
C SER A 275 -10.83 -5.19 10.20
N ALA A 276 -12.04 -5.10 9.64
CA ALA A 276 -13.27 -5.46 10.34
C ALA A 276 -13.66 -6.93 10.17
N HIS A 277 -13.38 -7.54 9.01
CA HIS A 277 -14.03 -8.79 8.58
C HIS A 277 -13.10 -9.85 7.99
N PHE A 278 -11.81 -9.57 7.87
CA PHE A 278 -10.90 -10.51 7.26
C PHE A 278 -10.85 -11.84 8.04
N ASP A 279 -11.13 -12.93 7.32
CA ASP A 279 -11.03 -14.30 7.80
C ASP A 279 -9.99 -15.07 6.97
N LYS A 280 -9.04 -15.68 7.67
CA LYS A 280 -7.95 -16.46 7.07
C LYS A 280 -8.47 -17.66 6.29
N ALA A 281 -9.61 -18.24 6.68
CA ALA A 281 -10.18 -19.41 6.00
C ALA A 281 -10.68 -19.07 4.58
N HIS A 282 -11.03 -17.81 4.31
CA HIS A 282 -11.64 -17.36 3.06
C HIS A 282 -10.79 -16.32 2.32
N ALA A 283 -9.46 -16.39 2.48
CA ALA A 283 -8.55 -15.35 2.01
C ALA A 283 -8.38 -15.23 0.48
N ALA A 284 -8.73 -16.26 -0.29
CA ALA A 284 -8.54 -16.23 -1.74
C ALA A 284 -9.38 -15.14 -2.44
N LEU A 285 -10.62 -14.95 -1.99
CA LEU A 285 -11.54 -14.01 -2.62
C LEU A 285 -11.13 -12.54 -2.39
N PRO A 286 -10.82 -12.07 -1.17
CA PRO A 286 -10.27 -10.73 -0.95
C PRO A 286 -8.95 -10.50 -1.69
N LEU A 287 -8.07 -11.51 -1.75
CA LEU A 287 -6.80 -11.41 -2.48
C LEU A 287 -7.02 -11.10 -3.96
N LEU A 288 -7.98 -11.77 -4.61
CA LEU A 288 -8.33 -11.50 -6.01
C LEU A 288 -8.83 -10.06 -6.21
N TRP A 289 -9.62 -9.54 -5.26
CA TRP A 289 -10.08 -8.15 -5.32
C TRP A 289 -8.93 -7.15 -5.16
N TYR A 290 -8.06 -7.31 -4.16
CA TYR A 290 -6.92 -6.41 -3.94
C TYR A 290 -5.97 -6.38 -5.15
N LEU A 291 -5.68 -7.55 -5.73
CA LEU A 291 -4.86 -7.66 -6.93
C LEU A 291 -5.60 -7.09 -8.16
N GLY A 292 -6.91 -7.30 -8.27
CA GLY A 292 -7.75 -6.80 -9.34
C GLY A 292 -7.79 -5.27 -9.39
N PHE A 293 -8.03 -4.61 -8.25
CA PHE A 293 -8.00 -3.15 -8.16
C PHE A 293 -6.62 -2.58 -8.39
N SER A 294 -5.58 -3.16 -7.77
CA SER A 294 -4.19 -2.80 -8.01
C SER A 294 -3.84 -2.86 -9.51
N ALA A 295 -4.17 -3.95 -10.19
CA ALA A 295 -3.94 -4.13 -11.62
C ALA A 295 -4.75 -3.14 -12.48
N LEU A 296 -6.01 -2.88 -12.14
CA LEU A 296 -6.87 -1.92 -12.83
C LEU A 296 -6.27 -0.52 -12.83
N PHE A 297 -5.89 -0.01 -11.65
CA PHE A 297 -5.27 1.32 -11.53
C PHE A 297 -3.88 1.36 -12.18
N THR A 298 -3.07 0.32 -12.01
CA THR A 298 -1.75 0.26 -12.65
C THR A 298 -1.86 0.27 -14.18
N ALA A 299 -2.79 -0.49 -14.77
CA ALA A 299 -2.95 -0.58 -16.23
C ALA A 299 -3.66 0.63 -16.87
N PHE A 300 -4.51 1.35 -16.13
CA PHE A 300 -5.36 2.42 -16.65
C PHE A 300 -4.65 3.45 -17.57
N PRO A 301 -3.56 4.12 -17.16
CA PRO A 301 -2.90 5.12 -18.01
C PRO A 301 -2.26 4.51 -19.27
N PHE A 302 -1.90 3.23 -19.26
CA PHE A 302 -1.29 2.57 -20.41
C PHE A 302 -2.30 2.32 -21.54
N PHE A 303 -3.54 1.96 -21.22
CA PHE A 303 -4.61 1.81 -22.22
C PHE A 303 -4.88 3.09 -23.01
N PHE A 304 -4.68 4.26 -22.38
CA PHE A 304 -4.92 5.57 -22.98
C PHE A 304 -3.64 6.44 -23.00
N HIS A 305 -2.49 5.81 -23.22
CA HIS A 305 -1.17 6.45 -23.09
C HIS A 305 -1.03 7.77 -23.87
N ARG A 306 -1.60 7.87 -25.08
CA ARG A 306 -1.54 9.09 -25.91
C ARG A 306 -2.24 10.28 -25.24
N GLN A 307 -3.36 10.03 -24.58
CA GLN A 307 -4.16 11.07 -23.93
C GLN A 307 -3.54 11.51 -22.60
N PHE A 308 -2.95 10.56 -21.87
CA PHE A 308 -2.38 10.81 -20.54
C PHE A 308 -0.87 11.08 -20.53
N ALA A 309 -0.21 11.15 -21.69
CA ALA A 309 1.25 11.31 -21.80
C ALA A 309 1.81 12.46 -20.94
N ASN A 310 1.07 13.57 -20.81
CA ASN A 310 1.47 14.75 -20.03
C ASN A 310 0.73 14.91 -18.69
N ARG A 311 -0.03 13.89 -18.24
CA ARG A 311 -0.92 13.98 -17.06
C ARG A 311 -0.33 13.26 -15.84
N THR A 312 0.63 13.91 -15.17
CA THR A 312 1.40 13.30 -14.07
C THR A 312 0.53 12.72 -12.95
N LEU A 313 -0.58 13.37 -12.60
CA LEU A 313 -1.46 12.90 -11.52
C LEU A 313 -2.08 11.52 -11.81
N VAL A 314 -2.52 11.27 -13.05
CA VAL A 314 -3.07 9.95 -13.43
C VAL A 314 -2.00 8.87 -13.33
N TRP A 315 -0.78 9.16 -13.80
CA TRP A 315 0.35 8.25 -13.65
C TRP A 315 0.78 8.02 -12.20
N ALA A 316 0.66 9.04 -11.34
CA ALA A 316 0.96 8.91 -9.93
C ALA A 316 -0.04 7.97 -9.23
N SER A 317 -1.33 8.05 -9.56
CA SER A 317 -2.32 7.08 -9.06
C SER A 317 -2.00 5.64 -9.49
N SER A 318 -1.56 5.44 -10.73
CA SER A 318 -1.16 4.13 -11.26
C SER A 318 0.09 3.57 -10.57
N ALA A 319 1.11 4.41 -10.35
CA ALA A 319 2.36 4.01 -9.70
C ALA A 319 2.17 3.70 -8.20
N LEU A 320 1.25 4.40 -7.53
CA LEU A 320 0.96 4.21 -6.11
C LEU A 320 -0.08 3.13 -5.82
N ALA A 321 -0.81 2.65 -6.83
CA ALA A 321 -1.78 1.58 -6.66
C ALA A 321 -1.16 0.34 -6.00
N ALA A 322 -0.08 -0.18 -6.56
CA ALA A 322 0.62 -1.34 -6.01
C ALA A 322 1.14 -1.10 -4.57
N PRO A 323 1.90 -0.03 -4.27
CA PRO A 323 2.35 0.27 -2.90
C PRO A 323 1.22 0.37 -1.87
N LEU A 324 0.09 0.99 -2.23
CA LEU A 324 -1.04 1.15 -1.31
C LEU A 324 -1.76 -0.17 -1.03
N HIS A 325 -1.98 -1.01 -2.05
CA HIS A 325 -2.63 -2.32 -1.87
C HIS A 325 -1.67 -3.37 -1.26
N PHE A 326 -0.36 -3.17 -1.34
CA PHE A 326 0.63 -4.11 -0.84
C PHE A 326 0.44 -4.44 0.64
N PHE A 327 0.08 -3.46 1.47
CA PHE A 327 -0.16 -3.71 2.90
C PHE A 327 -1.25 -4.77 3.12
N LEU A 328 -2.37 -4.66 2.41
CA LEU A 328 -3.50 -5.59 2.52
C LEU A 328 -3.12 -7.00 2.08
N VAL A 329 -2.39 -7.08 0.96
CA VAL A 329 -1.91 -8.36 0.43
C VAL A 329 -0.85 -8.97 1.36
N TYR A 330 0.04 -8.16 1.92
CA TYR A 330 1.06 -8.59 2.86
C TYR A 330 0.46 -9.15 4.14
N ASP A 331 -0.49 -8.45 4.76
CA ASP A 331 -1.15 -8.92 5.98
C ASP A 331 -1.95 -10.21 5.74
N LEU A 332 -2.65 -10.28 4.60
CA LEU A 332 -3.36 -11.48 4.15
C LEU A 332 -2.44 -12.68 3.96
N VAL A 333 -1.33 -12.52 3.23
CA VAL A 333 -0.41 -13.63 2.97
C VAL A 333 0.31 -14.04 4.25
N ARG A 334 0.77 -13.08 5.05
CA ARG A 334 1.42 -13.32 6.35
C ARG A 334 0.52 -14.11 7.29
N SER A 335 -0.77 -13.81 7.31
CA SER A 335 -1.73 -14.42 8.22
C SER A 335 -2.19 -15.81 7.79
N THR A 336 -2.23 -16.09 6.48
CA THR A 336 -2.72 -17.35 5.88
C THR A 336 -1.61 -18.36 5.63
N HIS A 337 -0.46 -17.88 5.15
CA HIS A 337 0.71 -18.68 4.81
C HIS A 337 1.91 -18.07 5.53
N PRO A 338 2.10 -18.35 6.83
CA PRO A 338 3.31 -17.97 7.57
C PRO A 338 4.50 -18.83 7.13
N ASN A 339 4.75 -18.88 5.83
CA ASN A 339 5.92 -19.50 5.24
C ASN A 339 7.08 -18.53 5.41
N GLY A 340 8.29 -19.03 5.69
CA GLY A 340 9.49 -18.20 5.89
C GLY A 340 10.00 -17.45 4.64
N MET A 341 9.18 -17.31 3.60
CA MET A 341 9.53 -16.70 2.30
C MET A 341 8.66 -15.48 1.95
N LEU A 342 8.23 -14.71 2.95
CA LEU A 342 7.36 -13.53 2.74
C LEU A 342 8.01 -12.45 1.87
N GLY A 343 9.34 -12.44 1.71
CA GLY A 343 10.05 -11.53 0.82
C GLY A 343 9.82 -11.78 -0.67
N LEU A 344 9.29 -12.94 -1.06
CA LEU A 344 8.85 -13.18 -2.43
C LEU A 344 7.67 -12.28 -2.82
N LEU A 345 6.88 -11.83 -1.84
CA LEU A 345 5.73 -10.98 -2.10
C LEU A 345 6.12 -9.58 -2.63
N PRO A 346 6.95 -8.78 -1.95
CA PRO A 346 7.44 -7.53 -2.52
C PRO A 346 8.23 -7.76 -3.81
N ALA A 347 8.96 -8.88 -3.95
CA ALA A 347 9.62 -9.23 -5.22
C ALA A 347 8.61 -9.40 -6.37
N GLY A 348 7.46 -10.05 -6.11
CA GLY A 348 6.36 -10.16 -7.06
C GLY A 348 5.77 -8.81 -7.47
N PHE A 349 5.62 -7.89 -6.52
CA PHE A 349 5.14 -6.52 -6.79
C PHE A 349 6.18 -5.63 -7.50
N ALA A 350 7.47 -5.91 -7.35
CA ALA A 350 8.53 -5.22 -8.08
C ALA A 350 8.47 -5.49 -9.60
N LEU A 351 8.03 -6.69 -10.02
CA LEU A 351 7.98 -7.08 -11.43
C LEU A 351 7.02 -6.19 -12.27
N PRO A 352 5.74 -5.99 -11.89
CA PRO A 352 4.85 -5.05 -12.56
C PRO A 352 5.40 -3.61 -12.59
N ALA A 353 6.02 -3.14 -11.50
CA ALA A 353 6.58 -1.79 -11.44
C ALA A 353 7.75 -1.61 -12.43
N LEU A 354 8.65 -2.60 -12.51
CA LEU A 354 9.74 -2.63 -13.49
C LEU A 354 9.22 -2.77 -14.93
N LEU A 355 8.18 -3.57 -15.15
CA LEU A 355 7.52 -3.68 -16.45
C LEU A 355 6.92 -2.34 -16.88
N CYS A 356 6.23 -1.64 -15.99
CA CYS A 356 5.68 -0.31 -16.24
C CYS A 356 6.77 0.71 -16.60
N LEU A 357 7.88 0.71 -15.85
CA LEU A 357 9.05 1.53 -16.14
C LEU A 357 9.60 1.26 -17.56
N PHE A 358 9.75 -0.02 -17.91
CA PHE A 358 10.21 -0.44 -19.23
C PHE A 358 9.24 -0.02 -20.36
N LEU A 359 7.93 -0.16 -20.13
CA LEU A 359 6.90 0.25 -21.09
C LEU A 359 6.94 1.77 -21.32
N ILE A 360 7.13 2.59 -20.28
CA ILE A 360 7.27 4.05 -20.43
C ILE A 360 8.50 4.41 -21.27
N LEU A 361 9.63 3.71 -21.07
CA LEU A 361 10.84 3.92 -21.88
C LEU A 361 10.61 3.59 -23.35
N ARG A 362 9.82 2.54 -23.66
CA ARG A 362 9.52 2.12 -25.04
C ARG A 362 8.45 2.95 -25.72
N LEU A 363 7.37 3.29 -25.03
CA LEU A 363 6.17 3.89 -25.63
C LEU A 363 6.28 5.41 -25.81
N THR A 364 7.15 6.08 -25.03
CA THR A 364 7.28 7.54 -25.05
C THR A 364 8.68 7.95 -25.51
N PRO A 365 8.97 8.02 -26.82
CA PRO A 365 10.25 8.50 -27.33
C PRO A 365 10.43 10.01 -27.05
N GLY A 366 11.67 10.43 -26.77
CA GLY A 366 12.01 11.83 -26.44
C GLY A 366 12.11 12.10 -24.93
N ALA A 367 12.70 13.25 -24.58
CA ALA A 367 12.84 13.73 -23.20
C ALA A 367 11.76 14.79 -22.91
N SER A 368 10.94 14.57 -21.90
CA SER A 368 9.94 15.56 -21.42
C SER A 368 9.88 15.54 -19.88
N PRO A 369 9.54 16.67 -19.23
CA PRO A 369 9.40 16.71 -17.77
C PRO A 369 8.39 15.69 -17.22
N ALA A 370 7.27 15.48 -17.94
CA ALA A 370 6.25 14.51 -17.56
C ALA A 370 6.78 13.07 -17.60
N LYS A 371 7.56 12.71 -18.64
CA LYS A 371 8.22 11.40 -18.72
C LYS A 371 9.21 11.19 -17.58
N THR A 372 10.02 12.20 -17.26
CA THR A 372 10.94 12.13 -16.12
C THR A 372 10.20 11.88 -14.81
N ALA A 373 9.09 12.58 -14.58
CA ALA A 373 8.25 12.34 -13.40
C ALA A 373 7.64 10.93 -13.38
N GLN A 374 7.17 10.42 -14.51
CA GLN A 374 6.63 9.05 -14.63
C GLN A 374 7.71 7.99 -14.34
N LEU A 375 8.90 8.14 -14.92
CA LEU A 375 10.04 7.26 -14.64
C LEU A 375 10.44 7.30 -13.17
N ALA A 376 10.41 8.49 -12.55
CA ALA A 376 10.67 8.64 -11.12
C ALA A 376 9.60 7.94 -10.26
N LEU A 377 8.32 8.03 -10.63
CA LEU A 377 7.22 7.39 -9.90
C LEU A 377 7.32 5.86 -9.94
N PHE A 378 7.46 5.25 -11.12
CA PHE A 378 7.57 3.79 -11.23
C PHE A 378 8.95 3.27 -10.79
N GLY A 379 10.01 4.04 -11.00
CA GLY A 379 11.33 3.74 -10.46
C GLY A 379 11.33 3.76 -8.94
N GLY A 380 10.64 4.75 -8.34
CA GLY A 380 10.40 4.84 -6.90
C GLY A 380 9.58 3.65 -6.37
N ALA A 381 8.48 3.28 -7.05
CA ALA A 381 7.68 2.11 -6.66
C ALA A 381 8.48 0.80 -6.77
N ALA A 382 9.25 0.61 -7.85
CA ALA A 382 10.11 -0.56 -8.01
C ALA A 382 11.20 -0.61 -6.93
N LEU A 383 11.87 0.52 -6.66
CA LEU A 383 12.88 0.61 -5.61
C LEU A 383 12.29 0.37 -4.22
N PHE A 384 11.08 0.89 -3.96
CA PHE A 384 10.34 0.65 -2.72
C PHE A 384 10.13 -0.85 -2.49
N PHE A 385 9.62 -1.57 -3.49
CA PHE A 385 9.42 -3.02 -3.37
C PHE A 385 10.72 -3.80 -3.26
N ILE A 386 11.73 -3.48 -4.07
CA ILE A 386 13.05 -4.14 -3.98
C ILE A 386 13.65 -3.94 -2.60
N THR A 387 13.54 -2.75 -2.04
CA THR A 387 14.03 -2.44 -0.69
C THR A 387 13.26 -3.22 0.37
N LEU A 388 11.93 -3.37 0.22
CA LEU A 388 11.09 -4.13 1.15
C LEU A 388 11.37 -5.63 1.18
N ILE A 389 11.99 -6.21 0.13
CA ILE A 389 12.38 -7.64 0.13
C ILE A 389 13.23 -7.95 1.37
N PHE A 390 14.17 -7.08 1.72
CA PHE A 390 15.15 -7.36 2.78
C PHE A 390 14.56 -7.37 4.19
N PRO A 391 13.89 -6.31 4.69
CA PRO A 391 13.33 -6.31 6.03
C PRO A 391 12.19 -7.32 6.19
N ILE A 392 11.48 -7.68 5.11
CA ILE A 392 10.38 -8.65 5.16
C ILE A 392 10.90 -10.10 5.08
N GLN A 393 11.94 -10.38 4.30
CA GLN A 393 12.49 -11.73 4.19
C GLN A 393 13.40 -12.10 5.35
N PHE A 394 14.18 -11.13 5.83
CA PHE A 394 15.25 -11.36 6.79
C PHE A 394 14.90 -10.70 8.12
N ASP A 395 14.03 -11.31 8.92
CA ASP A 395 13.69 -10.77 10.24
C ASP A 395 14.92 -10.53 11.15
N ARG A 396 16.02 -11.25 10.89
CA ARG A 396 17.28 -11.17 11.64
C ARG A 396 18.40 -10.57 10.81
N GLN A 397 19.07 -9.57 11.39
CA GLN A 397 20.25 -8.90 10.81
C GLN A 397 20.03 -8.24 9.44
N TRP A 398 18.79 -7.90 9.05
CA TRP A 398 18.49 -7.30 7.74
C TRP A 398 19.30 -6.04 7.43
N ILE A 399 19.58 -5.19 8.42
CA ILE A 399 20.39 -3.97 8.21
C ILE A 399 21.80 -4.33 7.72
N THR A 400 22.41 -5.35 8.33
CA THR A 400 23.75 -5.84 7.93
C THR A 400 23.74 -6.40 6.52
N LEU A 401 22.71 -7.20 6.21
CA LEU A 401 22.51 -7.76 4.88
C LEU A 401 22.26 -6.67 3.85
N GLY A 402 21.48 -5.66 4.20
CA GLY A 402 21.24 -4.46 3.39
C GLY A 402 22.55 -3.78 3.03
N TRP A 403 23.41 -3.47 4.00
CA TRP A 403 24.73 -2.87 3.72
C TRP A 403 25.63 -3.76 2.86
N ALA A 404 25.68 -5.08 3.11
CA ALA A 404 26.51 -5.98 2.32
C ALA A 404 26.06 -6.05 0.85
N LEU A 405 24.75 -6.18 0.63
CA LEU A 405 24.15 -6.25 -0.71
C LEU A 405 24.20 -4.92 -1.43
N GLU A 406 23.92 -3.82 -0.75
CA GLU A 406 24.07 -2.46 -1.29
C GLU A 406 25.53 -2.19 -1.67
N GLY A 407 26.48 -2.58 -0.82
CA GLY A 407 27.91 -2.44 -1.10
C GLY A 407 28.33 -3.18 -2.37
N ALA A 408 27.86 -4.42 -2.54
CA ALA A 408 28.06 -5.21 -3.75
C ALA A 408 27.37 -4.61 -4.98
N ALA A 409 26.14 -4.09 -4.82
CA ALA A 409 25.38 -3.43 -5.88
C ALA A 409 26.05 -2.14 -6.35
N LEU A 410 26.61 -1.33 -5.45
CA LEU A 410 27.36 -0.12 -5.79
C LEU A 410 28.65 -0.44 -6.56
N CYS A 411 29.37 -1.50 -6.17
CA CYS A 411 30.52 -2.01 -6.91
C CYS A 411 30.13 -2.53 -8.31
N TRP A 412 28.93 -3.09 -8.46
CA TRP A 412 28.39 -3.49 -9.75
C TRP A 412 27.96 -2.29 -10.60
N LEU A 413 27.33 -1.29 -10.00
CA LEU A 413 26.85 -0.07 -10.65
C LEU A 413 28.02 0.77 -11.17
N PHE A 414 29.13 0.79 -10.42
CA PHE A 414 30.39 1.39 -10.85
C PHE A 414 30.85 0.91 -12.24
N ARG A 415 30.52 -0.33 -12.63
CA ARG A 415 30.86 -0.83 -13.98
C ARG A 415 30.06 -0.17 -15.11
N ARG A 416 28.90 0.43 -14.80
CA ARG A 416 28.07 1.17 -15.75
C ARG A 416 28.30 2.67 -15.65
N VAL A 417 28.45 3.17 -14.43
CA VAL A 417 28.69 4.59 -14.13
C VAL A 417 30.01 4.67 -13.37
N PRO A 418 31.15 4.93 -14.03
CA PRO A 418 32.49 4.83 -13.44
C PRO A 418 32.83 6.00 -12.52
N HIS A 419 31.99 6.26 -11.51
CA HIS A 419 32.19 7.29 -10.50
C HIS A 419 32.97 6.72 -9.29
N PRO A 420 34.09 7.33 -8.88
CA PRO A 420 34.93 6.79 -7.80
C PRO A 420 34.20 6.67 -6.46
N GLY A 421 33.24 7.55 -6.20
CA GLY A 421 32.40 7.51 -5.00
C GLY A 421 31.58 6.21 -4.87
N LEU A 422 31.06 5.66 -5.98
CA LEU A 422 30.28 4.40 -5.92
C LEU A 422 31.14 3.23 -5.47
N ARG A 423 32.38 3.18 -5.95
CA ARG A 423 33.34 2.15 -5.55
C ARG A 423 33.79 2.32 -4.10
N LEU A 424 34.08 3.55 -3.66
CA LEU A 424 34.47 3.85 -2.29
C LEU A 424 33.36 3.47 -1.30
N THR A 425 32.15 3.97 -1.52
CA THR A 425 30.99 3.66 -0.68
C THR A 425 30.67 2.18 -0.70
N GLY A 426 30.76 1.53 -1.87
CA GLY A 426 30.52 0.10 -1.99
C GLY A 426 31.46 -0.75 -1.14
N VAL A 427 32.77 -0.45 -1.17
CA VAL A 427 33.76 -1.12 -0.31
C VAL A 427 33.55 -0.76 1.16
N ALA A 428 33.27 0.50 1.48
CA ALA A 428 33.03 0.93 2.85
C ALA A 428 31.84 0.21 3.51
N LEU A 429 30.72 0.06 2.79
CA LEU A 429 29.55 -0.67 3.30
C LEU A 429 29.86 -2.15 3.58
N ILE A 430 30.64 -2.81 2.71
CA ILE A 430 31.07 -4.19 2.94
C ILE A 430 31.98 -4.28 4.17
N VAL A 431 32.89 -3.32 4.35
CA VAL A 431 33.76 -3.24 5.54
C VAL A 431 32.94 -3.01 6.81
N ILE A 432 31.93 -2.15 6.79
CA ILE A 432 31.04 -1.89 7.93
C ILE A 432 30.22 -3.15 8.26
N ALA A 433 29.66 -3.82 7.25
CA ALA A 433 28.94 -5.08 7.44
C ALA A 433 29.85 -6.16 8.04
N PHE A 434 31.09 -6.28 7.53
CA PHE A 434 32.11 -7.16 8.10
C PHE A 434 32.41 -6.82 9.56
N ALA A 435 32.70 -5.55 9.86
CA ALA A 435 33.08 -5.13 11.20
C ALA A 435 31.97 -5.41 12.22
N ARG A 436 30.71 -5.18 11.83
CA ARG A 436 29.56 -5.55 12.65
C ARG A 436 29.50 -7.06 12.89
N LEU A 437 29.64 -7.89 11.86
CA LEU A 437 29.55 -9.35 12.04
C LEU A 437 30.75 -9.93 12.80
N ALA A 438 31.96 -9.42 12.57
CA ALA A 438 33.19 -10.00 13.12
C ALA A 438 33.51 -9.49 14.53
N PHE A 439 33.21 -8.22 14.84
CA PHE A 439 33.66 -7.58 16.08
C PHE A 439 32.55 -7.23 17.07
N ASN A 440 31.27 -7.31 16.69
CA ASN A 440 30.16 -7.08 17.62
C ASN A 440 29.59 -8.41 18.13
N PRO A 441 29.95 -8.85 19.36
CA PRO A 441 29.44 -10.10 19.92
C PRO A 441 27.93 -10.10 20.13
N ALA A 442 27.31 -8.92 20.29
CA ALA A 442 25.86 -8.81 20.48
C ALA A 442 25.06 -9.25 19.24
N VAL A 443 25.69 -9.31 18.06
CA VAL A 443 25.08 -9.88 16.85
C VAL A 443 24.57 -11.29 17.09
N LEU A 444 25.24 -12.08 17.95
CA LEU A 444 24.90 -13.47 18.25
C LEU A 444 23.81 -13.63 19.33
N SER A 445 23.43 -12.54 20.02
CA SER A 445 22.45 -12.56 21.11
C SER A 445 21.17 -11.78 20.81
N TYR A 446 21.12 -11.00 19.72
CA TYR A 446 19.92 -10.23 19.35
C TYR A 446 18.70 -11.10 19.04
N TYR A 447 18.89 -12.35 18.63
CA TYR A 447 17.81 -13.26 18.29
C TYR A 447 18.09 -14.62 18.88
N SER A 448 17.02 -15.28 19.36
CA SER A 448 17.11 -16.64 19.86
C SER A 448 17.64 -17.59 18.81
N ARG A 449 18.35 -18.62 19.26
CA ARG A 449 18.89 -19.70 18.43
C ARG A 449 17.81 -20.30 17.50
N ALA A 450 18.19 -20.70 16.28
CA ALA A 450 17.29 -21.45 15.41
C ALA A 450 17.09 -22.88 15.93
N ALA A 451 15.90 -23.45 15.71
CA ALA A 451 15.62 -24.84 16.05
C ALA A 451 16.28 -25.84 15.10
N THR A 452 16.56 -25.42 13.86
CA THR A 452 17.20 -26.22 12.80
C THR A 452 18.71 -25.96 12.80
N PRO A 453 19.55 -26.95 13.15
CA PRO A 453 21.00 -26.83 13.00
C PRO A 453 21.38 -26.65 11.53
N ILE A 454 22.49 -25.94 11.26
CA ILE A 454 23.08 -25.71 9.92
C ILE A 454 22.23 -24.82 9.00
N PHE A 455 20.93 -25.11 8.83
CA PHE A 455 19.99 -24.24 8.13
C PHE A 455 19.38 -23.22 9.10
N ASN A 456 20.25 -22.38 9.66
CA ASN A 456 19.87 -21.34 10.59
C ASN A 456 20.11 -19.94 9.99
N TRP A 457 19.91 -18.92 10.80
CA TRP A 457 20.05 -17.54 10.37
C TRP A 457 21.49 -17.02 10.35
N TYR A 458 22.41 -17.68 11.06
CA TYR A 458 23.83 -17.39 10.97
C TYR A 458 24.35 -17.75 9.57
N LEU A 459 23.95 -18.93 9.04
CA LEU A 459 24.27 -19.38 7.69
C LEU A 459 23.95 -18.30 6.64
N TYR A 460 22.72 -17.80 6.58
CA TYR A 460 22.38 -16.79 5.58
C TYR A 460 23.03 -15.43 5.89
N SER A 461 23.16 -15.03 7.16
CA SER A 461 23.70 -13.71 7.53
C SER A 461 25.17 -13.56 7.16
N TYR A 462 26.00 -14.52 7.60
CA TYR A 462 27.43 -14.53 7.32
C TYR A 462 27.72 -15.00 5.89
N GLY A 463 26.95 -15.98 5.39
CA GLY A 463 27.12 -16.53 4.04
C GLY A 463 26.83 -15.50 2.95
N ILE A 464 25.72 -14.75 3.04
CA ILE A 464 25.39 -13.70 2.07
C ILE A 464 26.42 -12.57 2.15
N ALA A 465 26.82 -12.14 3.35
CA ALA A 465 27.83 -11.09 3.51
C ALA A 465 29.19 -11.49 2.92
N ALA A 466 29.63 -12.74 3.15
CA ALA A 466 30.84 -13.29 2.54
C ALA A 466 30.72 -13.36 1.01
N GLY A 467 29.58 -13.83 0.50
CA GLY A 467 29.27 -13.85 -0.93
C GLY A 467 29.33 -12.46 -1.57
N CYS A 468 28.81 -11.44 -0.88
CA CYS A 468 28.89 -10.04 -1.32
C CYS A 468 30.34 -9.55 -1.39
N ALA A 469 31.17 -9.87 -0.39
CA ALA A 469 32.59 -9.54 -0.39
C ALA A 469 33.34 -10.19 -1.57
N PHE A 470 33.12 -11.49 -1.81
CA PHE A 470 33.72 -12.19 -2.95
C PHE A 470 33.23 -11.66 -4.30
N PHE A 471 31.94 -11.37 -4.41
CA PHE A 471 31.36 -10.81 -5.63
C PHE A 471 31.93 -9.41 -5.91
N ALA A 472 32.00 -8.54 -4.91
CA ALA A 472 32.63 -7.22 -5.03
C ALA A 472 34.12 -7.33 -5.39
N ALA A 473 34.87 -8.28 -4.81
CA ALA A 473 36.27 -8.53 -5.16
C ALA A 473 36.42 -8.89 -6.64
N LYS A 474 35.53 -9.74 -7.17
CA LYS A 474 35.49 -10.10 -8.59
C LYS A 474 35.12 -8.92 -9.49
N LEU A 475 34.17 -8.08 -9.07
CA LEU A 475 33.74 -6.90 -9.82
C LEU A 475 34.82 -5.82 -9.90
N LEU A 476 35.65 -5.71 -8.86
CA LEU A 476 36.76 -4.76 -8.76
C LEU A 476 38.10 -5.37 -9.19
N ALA A 477 38.10 -6.45 -9.97
CA ALA A 477 39.33 -6.96 -10.57
C ALA A 477 40.06 -5.88 -11.41
N PRO A 478 41.39 -6.01 -11.61
CA PRO A 478 42.14 -5.10 -12.49
C PRO A 478 41.46 -4.92 -13.86
N PRO A 479 41.41 -3.69 -14.41
CA PRO A 479 42.11 -2.47 -13.98
C PRO A 479 41.40 -1.65 -12.89
N ARG A 480 40.23 -2.07 -12.39
CA ARG A 480 39.32 -1.25 -11.55
C ARG A 480 39.58 -1.33 -10.04
N HIS A 481 40.61 -2.06 -9.65
CA HIS A 481 40.96 -2.49 -8.30
C HIS A 481 41.29 -1.40 -7.26
N ARG A 482 41.64 -0.18 -7.67
CA ARG A 482 42.18 0.82 -6.72
C ARG A 482 41.10 1.62 -6.00
N VAL A 483 41.01 1.58 -4.68
CA VAL A 483 40.18 2.46 -3.84
C VAL A 483 41.10 3.26 -2.93
N LEU A 484 41.04 4.60 -3.00
CA LEU A 484 41.96 5.47 -2.24
C LEU A 484 43.44 5.04 -2.40
N ASN A 485 43.86 4.68 -3.61
CA ASN A 485 45.19 4.15 -3.97
C ASN A 485 45.54 2.73 -3.45
N PHE A 486 44.65 2.05 -2.72
CA PHE A 486 44.85 0.67 -2.29
C PHE A 486 44.12 -0.34 -3.18
N SER A 487 44.68 -1.53 -3.36
CA SER A 487 44.00 -2.63 -4.06
C SER A 487 42.88 -3.20 -3.19
N ALA A 488 41.63 -3.03 -3.59
CA ALA A 488 40.45 -3.50 -2.86
C ALA A 488 40.22 -5.02 -2.93
N PRO A 489 40.48 -5.74 -4.04
CA PRO A 489 40.18 -7.17 -4.13
C PRO A 489 40.86 -8.05 -3.06
N PRO A 490 42.16 -7.89 -2.73
CA PRO A 490 42.78 -8.68 -1.67
C PRO A 490 42.10 -8.50 -0.31
N LEU A 491 41.75 -7.26 0.04
CA LEU A 491 41.00 -6.95 1.26
C LEU A 491 39.66 -7.69 1.24
N LEU A 492 38.87 -7.51 0.19
CA LEU A 492 37.53 -8.10 0.08
C LEU A 492 37.55 -9.64 0.11
N TYR A 493 38.53 -10.28 -0.56
CA TYR A 493 38.74 -11.74 -0.45
C TYR A 493 39.10 -12.16 0.98
N ALA A 494 39.94 -11.39 1.68
CA ALA A 494 40.28 -11.68 3.07
C ALA A 494 39.06 -11.55 3.98
N LEU A 495 38.29 -10.46 3.87
CA LEU A 495 37.06 -10.24 4.66
C LEU A 495 36.05 -11.38 4.43
N GLY A 496 35.79 -11.74 3.18
CA GLY A 496 34.90 -12.86 2.86
C GLY A 496 35.39 -14.19 3.43
N THR A 497 36.69 -14.47 3.34
CA THR A 497 37.30 -15.70 3.88
C THR A 497 37.18 -15.76 5.41
N ILE A 498 37.43 -14.64 6.09
CA ILE A 498 37.28 -14.54 7.55
C ILE A 498 35.82 -14.77 7.95
N LEU A 499 34.84 -14.18 7.24
CA LEU A 499 33.42 -14.41 7.51
C LEU A 499 33.02 -15.88 7.35
N VAL A 500 33.53 -16.58 6.33
CA VAL A 500 33.28 -18.03 6.16
C VAL A 500 33.91 -18.82 7.32
N PHE A 501 35.12 -18.45 7.76
CA PHE A 501 35.75 -19.09 8.90
C PHE A 501 34.98 -18.83 10.21
N LEU A 502 34.50 -17.61 10.44
CA LEU A 502 33.65 -17.29 11.58
C LEU A 502 32.34 -18.08 11.54
N LEU A 503 31.69 -18.15 10.37
CA LEU A 503 30.48 -18.93 10.18
C LEU A 503 30.69 -20.41 10.51
N LEU A 504 31.79 -21.01 10.06
CA LEU A 504 32.15 -22.39 10.40
C LEU A 504 32.20 -22.60 11.92
N ASN A 505 32.81 -21.68 12.66
CA ASN A 505 32.88 -21.76 14.13
C ASN A 505 31.52 -21.55 14.79
N ILE A 506 30.71 -20.62 14.28
CA ILE A 506 29.35 -20.34 14.77
C ILE A 506 28.44 -21.56 14.57
N GLU A 507 28.51 -22.24 13.42
CA GLU A 507 27.70 -23.44 13.16
C GLU A 507 28.06 -24.60 14.08
N ILE A 508 29.35 -24.79 14.37
CA ILE A 508 29.79 -25.80 15.35
C ILE A 508 29.29 -25.42 16.74
N ALA A 509 29.43 -24.15 17.15
CA ALA A 509 28.91 -23.68 18.43
C ALA A 509 27.39 -23.86 18.55
N ASP A 510 26.66 -23.57 17.47
CA ASP A 510 25.21 -23.74 17.40
C ASP A 510 24.85 -25.22 17.59
N TYR A 511 25.42 -26.12 16.80
CA TYR A 511 25.12 -27.55 16.84
C TYR A 511 25.27 -28.17 18.24
N PHE A 512 26.35 -27.81 18.95
CA PHE A 512 26.65 -28.35 20.29
C PHE A 512 26.01 -27.56 21.45
N SER A 513 25.28 -26.47 21.19
CA SER A 513 24.53 -25.74 22.21
C SER A 513 23.24 -26.48 22.59
N LYS A 514 22.85 -26.44 23.87
CA LYS A 514 21.63 -27.12 24.35
C LYS A 514 20.37 -26.60 23.63
N PRO A 515 19.41 -27.47 23.26
CA PRO A 515 18.11 -27.03 22.76
C PRO A 515 17.43 -26.13 23.80
N GLY A 516 16.97 -24.94 23.39
CA GLY A 516 16.30 -23.96 24.27
C GLY A 516 17.20 -22.89 24.91
N ALA A 517 18.52 -22.92 24.71
CA ALA A 517 19.40 -21.84 25.14
C ALA A 517 19.16 -20.55 24.32
N ALA A 518 18.97 -19.41 25.01
CA ALA A 518 18.68 -18.13 24.35
C ALA A 518 19.88 -17.52 23.60
N ALA A 519 21.11 -17.90 23.96
CA ALA A 519 22.35 -17.41 23.37
C ALA A 519 23.32 -18.55 23.04
N LEU A 520 24.16 -18.35 22.02
CA LEU A 520 25.28 -19.24 21.71
C LEU A 520 26.28 -19.25 22.86
N THR A 521 26.66 -20.43 23.34
CA THR A 521 27.73 -20.56 24.34
C THR A 521 28.96 -21.22 23.70
N PHE A 522 30.03 -20.43 23.60
CA PHE A 522 31.32 -20.95 23.16
C PHE A 522 32.02 -21.58 24.37
N HIS A 523 31.97 -22.90 24.43
CA HIS A 523 32.77 -23.68 25.39
C HIS A 523 33.82 -24.46 24.61
N PHE A 524 35.07 -24.32 25.01
CA PHE A 524 36.23 -24.98 24.37
C PHE A 524 36.79 -26.14 25.23
N SER A 525 36.02 -26.59 26.21
CA SER A 525 36.36 -27.69 27.10
C SER A 525 35.11 -28.40 27.61
N GLY A 526 35.23 -29.69 27.96
CA GLY A 526 34.17 -30.47 28.60
C GLY A 526 33.17 -31.15 27.66
N ASN A 527 33.39 -31.11 26.34
CA ASN A 527 32.66 -31.95 25.38
C ASN A 527 33.61 -32.39 24.25
N PHE A 528 34.04 -33.64 24.34
CA PHE A 528 35.00 -34.22 23.40
C PHE A 528 34.57 -34.08 21.93
N ALA A 529 33.30 -34.40 21.60
CA ALA A 529 32.79 -34.36 20.23
C ALA A 529 32.81 -32.94 19.65
N ARG A 530 32.55 -31.92 20.47
CA ARG A 530 32.62 -30.51 20.07
C ARG A 530 34.05 -30.07 19.81
N ASP A 531 34.97 -30.38 20.72
CA ASP A 531 36.37 -29.94 20.63
C ASP A 531 37.06 -30.58 19.42
N MET A 532 36.75 -31.86 19.14
CA MET A 532 37.17 -32.55 17.91
C MET A 532 36.57 -31.96 16.63
N SER A 533 35.30 -31.59 16.66
CA SER A 533 34.63 -30.99 15.51
C SER A 533 35.31 -29.67 15.09
N TYR A 534 35.71 -28.82 16.04
CA TYR A 534 36.51 -27.62 15.75
C TYR A 534 37.85 -27.96 15.09
N SER A 535 38.59 -28.93 15.62
CA SER A 535 39.92 -29.30 15.08
C SER A 535 39.83 -29.89 13.67
N ILE A 536 38.88 -30.79 13.42
CA ILE A 536 38.65 -31.37 12.09
C ILE A 536 38.20 -30.28 11.11
N ALA A 537 37.26 -29.43 11.51
CA ALA A 537 36.76 -28.35 10.66
C ALA A 537 37.86 -27.36 10.28
N TRP A 538 38.70 -26.95 11.23
CA TRP A 538 39.83 -26.05 10.97
C TRP A 538 40.89 -26.72 10.08
N ALA A 539 41.18 -28.01 10.25
CA ALA A 539 42.10 -28.75 9.37
C ALA A 539 41.58 -28.78 7.93
N MET A 540 40.29 -29.08 7.75
CA MET A 540 39.65 -29.09 6.44
C MET A 540 39.62 -27.70 5.80
N PHE A 541 39.37 -26.65 6.58
CA PHE A 541 39.41 -25.26 6.12
C PHE A 541 40.84 -24.85 5.71
N ALA A 542 41.85 -25.22 6.49
CA ALA A 542 43.26 -24.98 6.18
C ALA A 542 43.69 -25.68 4.88
N LEU A 543 43.29 -26.93 4.70
CA LEU A 543 43.53 -27.69 3.47
C LEU A 543 42.83 -27.03 2.27
N ALA A 544 41.59 -26.58 2.43
CA ALA A 544 40.87 -25.86 1.39
C ALA A 544 41.58 -24.55 1.00
N LEU A 545 42.06 -23.76 1.97
CA LEU A 545 42.87 -22.58 1.71
C LEU A 545 44.16 -22.92 0.97
N LEU A 546 44.85 -24.00 1.35
CA LEU A 546 46.07 -24.45 0.67
C LEU A 546 45.80 -24.82 -0.80
N ILE A 547 44.75 -25.61 -1.05
CA ILE A 547 44.33 -26.02 -2.40
C ILE A 547 43.97 -24.79 -3.25
N VAL A 548 43.18 -23.86 -2.69
CA VAL A 548 42.78 -22.63 -3.38
C VAL A 548 43.99 -21.73 -3.65
N GLY A 549 44.87 -21.55 -2.67
CA GLY A 549 46.09 -20.76 -2.79
C GLY A 549 47.07 -21.33 -3.82
N ILE A 550 47.18 -22.66 -3.93
CA ILE A 550 47.95 -23.34 -4.97
C ILE A 550 47.31 -23.13 -6.35
N ARG A 551 46.00 -23.40 -6.50
CA ARG A 551 45.28 -23.26 -7.77
C ARG A 551 45.30 -21.83 -8.31
N GLN A 552 45.17 -20.83 -7.43
CA GLN A 552 45.15 -19.41 -7.81
C GLN A 552 46.54 -18.76 -7.77
N ARG A 553 47.61 -19.53 -7.50
CA ARG A 553 48.99 -19.04 -7.33
C ARG A 553 49.12 -17.89 -6.30
N ALA A 554 48.22 -17.82 -5.32
CA ALA A 554 48.17 -16.77 -4.31
C ALA A 554 49.06 -17.12 -3.10
N VAL A 555 50.21 -16.47 -2.99
CA VAL A 555 51.19 -16.69 -1.89
C VAL A 555 50.57 -16.49 -0.52
N ALA A 556 49.86 -15.36 -0.31
CA ALA A 556 49.26 -15.03 0.98
C ALA A 556 48.23 -16.08 1.47
N VAL A 557 47.41 -16.61 0.57
CA VAL A 557 46.40 -17.63 0.91
C VAL A 557 47.05 -18.95 1.31
N ARG A 558 48.17 -19.32 0.65
CA ARG A 558 48.96 -20.50 1.02
C ARG A 558 49.55 -20.38 2.42
N TRP A 559 50.17 -19.25 2.74
CA TRP A 559 50.71 -18.99 4.08
C TRP A 559 49.62 -18.97 5.14
N ALA A 560 48.45 -18.39 4.87
CA ALA A 560 47.31 -18.44 5.78
C ALA A 560 46.83 -19.88 6.03
N GLY A 561 46.74 -20.71 4.99
CA GLY A 561 46.41 -22.12 5.11
C GLY A 561 47.45 -22.91 5.92
N LEU A 562 48.74 -22.71 5.66
CA LEU A 562 49.82 -23.34 6.42
C LEU A 562 49.85 -22.90 7.89
N ALA A 563 49.67 -21.61 8.15
CA ALA A 563 49.61 -21.08 9.51
C ALA A 563 48.42 -21.65 10.30
N LEU A 564 47.25 -21.72 9.67
CA LEU A 564 46.07 -22.35 10.27
C LEU A 564 46.29 -23.85 10.50
N LEU A 565 46.91 -24.56 9.56
CA LEU A 565 47.23 -25.98 9.72
C LEU A 565 48.20 -26.20 10.89
N ALA A 566 49.24 -25.38 11.01
CA ALA A 566 50.17 -25.42 12.14
C ALA A 566 49.46 -25.14 13.48
N LEU A 567 48.54 -24.17 13.51
CA LEU A 567 47.72 -23.89 14.69
C LEU A 567 46.84 -25.07 15.07
N VAL A 568 46.23 -25.75 14.11
CA VAL A 568 45.40 -26.94 14.36
C VAL A 568 46.23 -28.08 14.94
N ILE A 569 47.42 -28.33 14.37
CA ILE A 569 48.35 -29.33 14.90
C ILE A 569 48.70 -28.96 16.34
N LEU A 570 49.11 -27.72 16.61
CA LEU A 570 49.45 -27.29 17.95
C LEU A 570 48.28 -27.46 18.94
N LYS A 571 47.07 -27.03 18.56
CA LYS A 571 45.85 -27.20 19.36
C LYS A 571 45.60 -28.67 19.66
N LEU A 572 45.69 -29.53 18.64
CA LEU A 572 45.45 -30.96 18.80
C LEU A 572 46.41 -31.56 19.82
N PHE A 573 47.70 -31.29 19.70
CA PHE A 573 48.73 -31.84 20.57
C PHE A 573 48.64 -31.32 22.01
N LEU A 574 48.42 -30.01 22.19
CA LEU A 574 48.44 -29.39 23.52
C LEU A 574 47.12 -29.55 24.28
N HIS A 575 46.00 -29.53 23.59
CA HIS A 575 44.67 -29.49 24.22
C HIS A 575 43.89 -30.79 24.00
N ASP A 576 43.70 -31.21 22.74
CA ASP A 576 42.77 -32.30 22.43
C ASP A 576 43.32 -33.66 22.87
N LEU A 577 44.62 -33.94 22.68
CA LEU A 577 45.25 -35.20 23.09
C LEU A 577 45.24 -35.43 24.61
N SER A 578 45.23 -34.35 25.38
CA SER A 578 45.21 -34.43 26.86
C SER A 578 43.88 -34.98 27.39
N GLN A 579 42.81 -34.86 26.59
CA GLN A 579 41.46 -35.31 26.94
C GLN A 579 41.09 -36.67 26.33
N LEU A 580 42.02 -37.31 25.60
CA LEU A 580 41.76 -38.53 24.84
C LEU A 580 42.21 -39.80 25.55
N ASP A 581 41.33 -40.80 25.55
CA ASP A 581 41.68 -42.19 25.84
C ASP A 581 42.69 -42.73 24.81
N GLN A 582 43.47 -43.72 25.23
CA GLN A 582 44.67 -44.17 24.53
C GLN A 582 44.42 -44.59 23.07
N LEU A 583 43.28 -45.22 22.77
CA LEU A 583 42.91 -45.66 21.42
C LEU A 583 42.59 -44.47 20.48
N TYR A 584 41.86 -43.48 20.97
CA TYR A 584 41.51 -42.29 20.19
C TYR A 584 42.70 -41.37 19.96
N ARG A 585 43.66 -41.35 20.89
CA ARG A 585 44.95 -40.66 20.71
C ARG A 585 45.73 -41.24 19.52
N ILE A 586 45.77 -42.56 19.37
CA ILE A 586 46.41 -43.23 18.22
C ILE A 586 45.68 -42.88 16.92
N ALA A 587 44.34 -42.94 16.90
CA ALA A 587 43.56 -42.58 15.72
C ALA A 587 43.76 -41.11 15.30
N ALA A 588 43.81 -40.17 16.27
CA ALA A 588 44.07 -38.76 16.01
C ALA A 588 45.45 -38.53 15.37
N PHE A 589 46.50 -39.24 15.82
CA PHE A 589 47.82 -39.16 15.18
C PHE A 589 47.81 -39.65 13.74
N ILE A 590 47.09 -40.74 13.44
CA ILE A 590 46.96 -41.25 12.07
C ILE A 590 46.29 -40.20 11.16
N VAL A 591 45.19 -39.59 11.62
CA VAL A 591 44.48 -38.56 10.85
C VAL A 591 45.37 -37.35 10.57
N VAL A 592 46.13 -36.87 11.57
CA VAL A 592 47.10 -35.78 11.38
C VAL A 592 48.17 -36.16 10.38
N ALA A 593 48.73 -37.36 10.49
CA ALA A 593 49.76 -37.85 9.58
C ALA A 593 49.24 -37.87 8.13
N VAL A 594 48.02 -38.37 7.91
CA VAL A 594 47.38 -38.36 6.58
C VAL A 594 47.20 -36.93 6.05
N ILE A 595 46.69 -36.00 6.88
CA ILE A 595 46.50 -34.60 6.46
C ILE A 595 47.84 -33.93 6.13
N ALA A 596 48.88 -34.16 6.94
CA ALA A 596 50.22 -33.63 6.71
C ALA A 596 50.84 -34.20 5.42
N ILE A 597 50.66 -35.51 5.15
CA ILE A 597 51.09 -36.15 3.91
C ILE A 597 50.37 -35.53 2.70
N ILE A 598 49.04 -35.34 2.77
CA ILE A 598 48.27 -34.70 1.69
C ILE A 598 48.76 -33.27 1.46
N ALA A 599 48.95 -32.47 2.51
CA ALA A 599 49.46 -31.11 2.41
C ALA A 599 50.87 -31.08 1.80
N SER A 600 51.75 -31.97 2.24
CA SER A 600 53.11 -32.12 1.71
C SER A 600 53.10 -32.49 0.22
N PHE A 601 52.32 -33.50 -0.16
CA PHE A 601 52.16 -33.93 -1.55
C PHE A 601 51.63 -32.81 -2.45
N LEU A 602 50.61 -32.08 -2.01
CA LEU A 602 50.06 -30.94 -2.75
C LEU A 602 51.12 -29.84 -2.94
N TYR A 603 51.92 -29.57 -1.92
CA TYR A 603 52.98 -28.57 -1.96
C TYR A 603 54.13 -28.99 -2.89
N GLN A 604 54.59 -30.25 -2.79
CA GLN A 604 55.62 -30.82 -3.65
C GLN A 604 55.20 -30.84 -5.12
N ARG A 605 53.95 -31.25 -5.42
CA ARG A 605 53.42 -31.24 -6.79
C ARG A 605 53.39 -29.84 -7.40
N PHE A 606 53.08 -28.80 -6.60
CA PHE A 606 53.12 -27.42 -7.07
C PHE A 606 54.54 -26.97 -7.39
N LEU A 607 55.52 -27.29 -6.53
CA LEU A 607 56.92 -26.96 -6.76
C LEU A 607 57.46 -27.67 -8.01
N GLY A 608 57.20 -28.98 -8.16
CA GLY A 608 57.61 -29.73 -9.34
C GLY A 608 56.97 -29.24 -10.65
N ALA A 609 55.74 -28.72 -10.60
CA ALA A 609 55.10 -28.09 -11.77
C ALA A 609 55.68 -26.69 -12.10
N ALA A 610 56.21 -25.96 -11.11
CA ALA A 610 56.85 -24.67 -11.31
C ALA A 610 58.24 -24.80 -11.94
N GLU A 611 58.99 -25.85 -11.60
CA GLU A 611 60.30 -26.15 -12.20
C GLU A 611 60.22 -26.56 -13.68
N THR A 612 59.08 -27.10 -14.13
CA THR A 612 58.87 -27.49 -15.53
C THR A 612 58.45 -26.35 -16.48
N GLN A 613 58.24 -25.11 -16.01
CA GLN A 613 58.04 -23.96 -16.92
C GLN A 613 59.39 -23.29 -17.19
N PRO A 614 59.97 -23.39 -18.41
CA PRO A 614 61.21 -22.68 -18.72
C PRO A 614 60.95 -21.17 -18.67
N THR A 615 61.82 -20.45 -17.96
CA THR A 615 61.87 -18.99 -17.95
C THR A 615 62.18 -18.48 -19.35
N SER A 616 61.20 -17.84 -20.02
CA SER A 616 61.42 -17.01 -21.21
C SER A 616 61.30 -15.54 -20.86
#